data_AF-A0A843RQN9-F1
#
_entry.id   AF-A0A843RQN9-F1
#
_cell.length_a   1.000
_cell.length_b   1.000
_cell.length_c   1.000
_cell.angle_alpha   90.00
_cell.angle_beta   90.00
_cell.angle_gamma   90.00
#
_symmetry.space_group_name_H-M   'P 1'
#
loop_
_entity.id
_entity.type
_entity.pdbx_description
1 polymer ?
#
loop_
_entity_poly.entity_id
_entity_poly.type
_entity_poly.pdbx_seq_one_letter_code
_entity_poly.pdbx_strand_id
1 'polypeptide(L)'
;MRTTIDLPNDLFRAAKARAASQGESLKTLVTRAVESLLGQPGGAGGHERAQVPLFGDPRGAKVELTNDTLARIEADEDVDYVRRTSRRS
;
A
#
# COMPACT_ATOMS: atom_id res chain seq x y z
N MET A 1 20.60 -10.90 17.64
CA MET A 1 21.08 -12.27 17.95
C MET A 1 21.74 -12.86 16.70
N ARG A 2 22.79 -13.68 16.84
CA ARG A 2 23.42 -14.39 15.73
C ARG A 2 22.94 -15.84 15.77
N THR A 3 22.26 -16.27 14.71
CA THR A 3 21.71 -17.61 14.59
C THR A 3 22.35 -18.28 13.37
N THR A 4 22.76 -19.54 13.53
CA THR A 4 23.27 -20.37 12.43
C THR A 4 22.15 -21.29 11.98
N ILE A 5 21.83 -21.27 10.69
CA ILE A 5 20.82 -22.13 10.06
C ILE A 5 21.49 -22.92 8.94
N ASP A 6 21.06 -24.16 8.74
CA ASP A 6 21.45 -24.92 7.56
C ASP A 6 20.56 -24.51 6.39
N LEU A 7 21.17 -24.14 5.26
CA LEU A 7 20.46 -23.73 4.06
C LEU A 7 21.10 -24.43 2.85
N PRO A 8 20.31 -25.18 2.06
CA PRO A 8 20.79 -25.77 0.82
C PRO A 8 21.48 -24.74 -0.08
N ASN A 9 22.60 -25.13 -0.70
CA ASN A 9 23.44 -24.21 -1.50
C ASN A 9 22.64 -23.53 -2.61
N ASP A 10 21.72 -24.26 -3.25
CA ASP A 10 20.86 -23.73 -4.31
C ASP A 10 19.92 -22.63 -3.79
N LEU A 11 19.34 -22.83 -2.61
CA LEU A 11 18.50 -21.82 -1.96
C LEU A 11 19.30 -20.60 -1.52
N PHE A 12 20.52 -20.81 -1.00
CA PHE A 12 21.40 -19.70 -0.64
C PHE A 12 21.75 -18.83 -1.86
N ARG A 13 22.08 -19.46 -2.99
CA ARG A 13 22.37 -18.75 -4.25
C ARG A 13 21.16 -17.96 -4.74
N ALA A 14 19.98 -18.58 -4.76
CA ALA A 14 18.74 -17.93 -5.17
C ALA A 14 18.38 -16.74 -4.26
N ALA A 15 18.50 -16.91 -2.94
CA ALA A 15 18.24 -15.85 -1.98
C ALA A 15 19.22 -14.67 -2.14
N LYS A 16 20.51 -14.94 -2.38
CA LYS A 16 21.51 -13.91 -2.62
C LYS A 16 21.25 -13.12 -3.91
N ALA A 17 20.87 -13.81 -4.98
CA ALA A 17 20.50 -13.16 -6.24
C ALA A 17 19.26 -12.27 -6.06
N ARG A 18 18.26 -12.75 -5.33
CA ARG A 18 17.05 -11.97 -5.01
C ARG A 18 17.37 -10.74 -4.18
N ALA A 19 18.18 -10.88 -3.13
CA ALA A 19 18.60 -9.75 -2.29
C ALA A 19 19.33 -8.67 -3.12
N ALA A 20 20.26 -9.09 -3.98
CA ALA A 20 20.98 -8.18 -4.88
C ALA A 20 20.04 -7.46 -5.86
N SER A 21 19.06 -8.16 -6.44
CA SER A 21 18.08 -7.55 -7.35
C SER A 21 17.19 -6.49 -6.69
N GLN A 22 16.99 -6.60 -5.37
CA GLN A 22 16.16 -5.67 -4.59
C GLN A 22 17.01 -4.57 -3.90
N GLY A 23 18.33 -4.59 -4.08
CA GLY A 23 19.24 -3.65 -3.41
C GLY A 23 19.30 -3.84 -1.88
N GLU A 24 18.87 -4.99 -1.37
CA GLU A 24 18.82 -5.28 0.07
C GLU A 24 19.88 -6.31 0.49
N SER A 25 20.20 -6.34 1.79
CA SER A 25 21.10 -7.35 2.32
C SER A 25 20.38 -8.70 2.45
N LEU A 26 21.11 -9.81 2.32
CA LEU A 26 20.55 -11.15 2.55
C LEU A 26 19.91 -11.28 3.95
N LYS A 27 20.50 -10.63 4.96
CA LYS A 27 19.95 -10.58 6.31
C LYS A 27 18.55 -9.95 6.31
N THR A 28 18.39 -8.79 5.66
CA THR A 28 17.11 -8.08 5.55
C THR A 28 16.06 -8.95 4.86
N LEU A 29 16.44 -9.60 3.74
CA LEU A 29 15.57 -10.50 3.01
C LEU A 29 15.07 -11.65 3.90
N VAL A 30 16.00 -12.31 4.61
CA VAL A 30 15.68 -13.44 5.50
C VAL A 30 14.80 -12.99 6.67
N THR A 31 15.12 -11.86 7.30
CA THR A 31 14.29 -11.29 8.38
C THR A 31 12.87 -11.02 7.91
N ARG A 32 12.69 -10.32 6.78
CA ARG A 32 11.37 -10.03 6.19
C ARG A 32 10.59 -11.31 5.86
N ALA A 33 11.27 -12.32 5.32
CA ALA A 33 10.64 -13.60 5.00
C ALA A 33 10.14 -14.31 6.26
N VAL A 34 10.93 -14.32 7.34
CA VAL A 34 10.54 -14.92 8.62
C VAL A 34 9.40 -14.14 9.28
N GLU A 35 9.46 -12.80 9.29
CA GLU A 35 8.39 -11.94 9.82
C GLU A 35 7.06 -12.20 9.09
N SER A 36 7.10 -12.27 7.76
CA SER A 36 5.93 -12.58 6.93
C SER A 36 5.33 -13.96 7.27
N LEU A 37 6.17 -14.99 7.47
CA LEU A 37 5.71 -16.33 7.85
C LEU A 37 5.09 -16.36 9.25
N LEU A 38 5.58 -15.52 10.17
CA LEU A 38 5.08 -15.44 11.54
C LEU A 38 3.88 -14.49 11.69
N GLY A 39 3.42 -13.87 10.60
CA GLY A 39 2.36 -12.85 10.65
C GLY A 39 2.76 -11.63 11.48
N GLN A 40 4.07 -11.42 11.69
CA GLN A 40 4.57 -10.21 12.32
C GLN A 40 4.65 -9.12 11.26
N PRO A 41 4.08 -7.93 11.51
CA PRO A 41 4.29 -6.78 10.63
C PRO A 41 5.76 -6.37 10.73
N GLY A 42 6.57 -6.94 9.84
CA GLY A 42 7.98 -6.65 9.71
C GLY A 42 8.20 -5.19 9.43
N GLY A 43 8.90 -4.51 10.34
CA GLY A 43 9.18 -3.09 10.25
C GLY A 43 10.15 -2.78 9.10
N ALA A 44 9.60 -2.49 7.92
CA ALA A 44 10.10 -1.49 6.97
C ALA A 44 9.18 -1.46 5.73
N GLY A 45 8.26 -0.49 5.69
CA GLY A 45 7.86 0.18 4.44
C GLY A 45 6.89 -0.50 3.47
N GLY A 46 6.17 -1.54 3.88
CA GLY A 46 4.98 -1.99 3.14
C GLY A 46 3.74 -1.45 3.82
N HIS A 47 2.98 -0.54 3.18
CA HIS A 47 1.61 -0.27 3.62
C HIS A 47 0.88 -1.61 3.63
N GLU A 48 0.69 -2.19 4.81
CA GLU A 48 -0.33 -3.22 5.01
C GLU A 48 -1.60 -2.65 4.38
N ARG A 49 -2.15 -3.33 3.38
CA ARG A 49 -3.41 -2.90 2.79
C ARG A 49 -4.45 -3.05 3.89
N ALA A 50 -4.61 -1.98 4.67
CA ALA A 50 -5.67 -1.87 5.64
C ALA A 50 -6.95 -2.20 4.87
N GLN A 51 -7.67 -3.22 5.34
CA GLN A 51 -9.03 -3.46 4.89
C GLN A 51 -9.86 -2.32 5.44
N VAL A 52 -9.88 -1.21 4.70
CA VAL A 52 -10.77 -0.10 4.97
C VAL A 52 -12.20 -0.60 4.74
N PRO A 53 -13.16 -0.28 5.63
CA PRO A 53 -14.55 -0.59 5.36
C PRO A 53 -14.93 0.07 4.04
N LEU A 54 -15.36 -0.73 3.07
CA LEU A 54 -15.83 -0.23 1.79
C LEU A 54 -17.22 0.34 1.99
N PHE A 55 -17.35 1.66 1.87
CA PHE A 55 -18.65 2.33 1.89
C PHE A 55 -19.26 2.26 0.48
N GLY A 56 -20.48 1.73 0.40
CA GLY A 56 -21.22 1.58 -0.86
C GLY A 56 -21.68 0.14 -1.09
N ASP A 57 -22.62 -0.04 -2.02
CA ASP A 57 -23.06 -1.38 -2.46
C ASP A 57 -22.05 -1.93 -3.48
N PRO A 58 -21.33 -3.03 -3.19
CA PRO A 58 -20.41 -3.64 -4.14
C PRO A 58 -21.07 -4.13 -5.43
N ARG A 59 -22.39 -4.31 -5.42
CA ARG A 59 -23.22 -4.72 -6.57
C ARG A 59 -23.94 -3.54 -7.22
N GLY A 60 -23.75 -2.33 -6.70
CA GLY A 60 -24.38 -1.11 -7.20
C GLY A 60 -23.85 -0.69 -8.58
N ALA A 61 -24.55 0.26 -9.19
CA ALA A 61 -24.11 0.89 -10.43
C ALA A 61 -22.76 1.57 -10.21
N LYS A 62 -21.80 1.30 -11.11
CA LYS A 62 -20.51 1.98 -11.10
C LYS A 62 -20.69 3.42 -11.56
N VAL A 63 -20.09 4.35 -10.84
CA VAL A 63 -20.02 5.75 -11.27
C VAL A 63 -18.85 5.89 -12.23
N GLU A 64 -19.14 6.31 -13.47
CA GLU A 64 -18.08 6.65 -14.42
C GLU A 64 -17.55 8.05 -14.13
N LEU A 65 -16.39 8.11 -13.47
CA LEU A 65 -15.68 9.34 -13.17
C LEU A 65 -14.63 9.59 -14.26
N THR A 66 -15.00 10.38 -15.26
CA THR A 66 -14.04 10.92 -16.23
C THR A 66 -13.42 12.21 -15.70
N ASN A 67 -12.25 12.61 -16.23
CA ASN A 67 -11.61 13.88 -15.85
C ASN A 67 -12.53 15.08 -16.09
N ASP A 68 -13.28 15.09 -17.19
CA ASP A 68 -14.23 16.17 -17.50
C ASP A 68 -15.43 16.20 -16.55
N THR A 69 -15.83 15.03 -16.03
CA THR A 69 -16.88 14.93 -15.02
C THR A 69 -16.38 15.46 -13.68
N LEU A 70 -15.16 15.08 -13.28
CA LEU A 70 -14.54 15.55 -12.03
C LEU A 70 -14.36 17.07 -12.04
N ALA A 71 -13.80 17.63 -13.12
CA ALA A 71 -13.58 19.07 -13.23
C ALA A 71 -14.89 19.88 -13.11
N ARG A 72 -16.01 19.35 -13.62
CA ARG A 72 -17.33 19.97 -13.46
C ARG A 72 -17.83 19.93 -12.02
N ILE A 73 -17.71 18.77 -11.36
CA ILE A 73 -18.12 18.60 -9.96
C ILE A 73 -17.33 19.55 -9.06
N GLU A 74 -16.01 19.62 -9.24
CA GLU A 74 -15.12 20.49 -8.45
C GLU A 74 -15.49 21.97 -8.62
N ALA A 75 -15.75 22.42 -9.84
CA ALA A 75 -16.15 23.81 -10.10
C ALA A 75 -17.50 24.16 -9.44
N ASP A 76 -18.47 23.25 -9.47
CA ASP A 76 -19.77 23.45 -8.82
C ASP A 76 -19.62 23.51 -7.29
N GLU A 77 -18.79 22.63 -6.70
CA GLU A 77 -18.50 22.61 -5.26
C GLU A 77 -17.82 23.90 -4.77
N ASP A 78 -16.86 24.43 -5.54
CA ASP A 78 -16.18 25.68 -5.23
C ASP A 78 -17.16 26.86 -5.17
N VAL A 79 -18.07 26.94 -6.16
CA VAL A 79 -19.12 27.97 -6.19
C VAL A 79 -20.02 27.86 -4.96
N ASP A 80 -20.41 26.65 -4.58
CA ASP A 80 -21.27 26.42 -3.41
C ASP A 80 -20.56 26.70 -2.09
N TYR A 81 -19.26 26.42 -1.99
CA TYR A 81 -18.43 26.79 -0.85
C TYR A 81 -18.40 28.32 -0.66
N VAL A 82 -18.16 29.07 -1.73
CA VAL A 82 -18.17 30.54 -1.70
C VAL A 82 -19.53 31.08 -1.30
N ARG A 83 -20.63 30.52 -1.84
CA ARG A 83 -22.01 30.90 -1.45
C ARG A 83 -22.30 30.64 0.02
N ARG A 84 -21.78 29.54 0.59
CA ARG A 84 -22.00 29.18 2.00
C ARG A 84 -21.22 30.08 2.95
N THR A 85 -19.98 30.41 2.59
CA THR A 85 -19.10 31.26 3.41
C THR A 85 -19.52 32.72 3.38
N SER A 86 -19.94 33.23 2.21
CA SER A 86 -20.46 34.60 2.06
C SER A 86 -21.82 34.85 2.74
N ARG A 87 -22.62 33.81 2.98
CA ARG A 87 -23.89 33.89 3.73
C ARG A 87 -23.72 33.89 5.26
N ARG A 88 -22.52 33.64 5.78
CA ARG A 88 -22.23 33.61 7.22
C ARG A 88 -21.56 34.88 7.75
N SER A 89 -21.25 35.84 6.88
CA SER A 89 -20.72 37.16 7.22
C SER A 89 -21.78 38.23 7.02
#